data_AF-A0A941LBN6-F1
#
_entry.id   AF-A0A941LBN6-F1
#
_cell.length_a   1.000
_cell.length_b   1.000
_cell.length_c   1.000
_cell.angle_alpha   90.00
_cell.angle_beta   90.00
_cell.angle_gamma   90.00
#
_symmetry.space_group_name_H-M   'P 1'
#
loop_
_entity.id
_entity.type
_entity.pdbx_description
1 polymer ?
#
loop_
_entity_poly.entity_id
_entity_poly.type
_entity_poly.pdbx_seq_one_letter_code
_entity_poly.pdbx_strand_id
1 'polypeptide(L)'
;MPDNLMAEELYLDLFYELELLSVYQDRGARGSVVDSLYEEIFKKYNSDKDVFMSSHKYYQSQIIEQQIRADSVIKKIERNLIVLDKLDSLTTQEGSVKE
;
A
#
# COMPACT_ATOMS: atom_id res chain seq x y z
N MET A 1 18.48 14.90 -13.89
CA MET A 1 17.97 14.00 -12.83
C MET A 1 16.94 14.81 -12.06
N PRO A 2 15.80 14.26 -11.64
CA PRO A 2 14.91 14.99 -10.74
C PRO A 2 15.67 15.30 -9.44
N ASP A 3 15.70 16.56 -9.02
CA ASP A 3 16.55 17.01 -7.91
C ASP A 3 16.00 16.61 -6.52
N ASN A 4 14.78 16.06 -6.47
CA ASN A 4 14.11 15.65 -5.23
C ASN A 4 13.37 14.32 -5.42
N LEU A 5 14.13 13.23 -5.44
CA LEU A 5 13.59 11.88 -5.45
C LEU A 5 13.42 11.35 -4.03
N MET A 6 12.30 10.69 -3.79
CA MET A 6 12.04 9.94 -2.58
C MET A 6 13.06 8.80 -2.45
N ALA A 7 13.49 8.51 -1.22
CA ALA A 7 14.28 7.30 -0.96
C ALA A 7 13.46 6.06 -1.32
N GLU A 8 14.12 5.05 -1.90
CA GLU A 8 13.41 3.89 -2.45
C GLU A 8 12.59 3.12 -1.40
N GLU A 9 13.10 2.99 -0.18
CA GLU A 9 12.38 2.34 0.92
C GLU A 9 11.07 3.07 1.25
N LEU A 10 11.12 4.40 1.37
CA LEU A 10 9.96 5.24 1.64
C LEU A 10 8.97 5.20 0.46
N TYR A 11 9.48 5.19 -0.77
CA TYR A 11 8.67 5.02 -1.97
C TYR A 11 7.92 3.68 -1.97
N LEU A 12 8.59 2.59 -1.62
CA LEU A 12 7.98 1.26 -1.57
C LEU A 12 6.89 1.16 -0.50
N ASP A 13 7.09 1.79 0.65
CA ASP A 13 6.07 1.85 1.70
C ASP A 13 4.83 2.65 1.27
N LEU A 14 5.02 3.82 0.65
CA LEU A 14 3.91 4.60 0.10
C LEU A 14 3.23 3.90 -1.07
N PHE A 15 4.00 3.27 -1.96
CA PHE A 15 3.46 2.52 -3.09
C PHE A 15 2.55 1.39 -2.60
N TYR A 16 2.99 0.66 -1.57
CA TYR A 16 2.16 -0.36 -0.92
C TYR A 16 0.82 0.17 -0.39
N GLU A 17 0.82 1.27 0.35
CA GLU A 17 -0.41 1.84 0.93
C GLU A 17 -1.37 2.36 -0.16
N LEU A 18 -0.83 2.94 -1.23
CA LEU A 18 -1.62 3.43 -2.36
C LEU A 18 -2.21 2.29 -3.19
N GLU A 19 -1.50 1.16 -3.35
CA GLU A 19 -2.05 -0.05 -3.98
C GLU A 19 -3.20 -0.63 -3.15
N LEU A 20 -3.09 -0.66 -1.81
CA LEU A 20 -4.19 -1.06 -0.95
C LEU A 20 -5.41 -0.14 -1.10
N LEU A 21 -5.19 1.17 -1.16
CA LEU A 21 -6.26 2.14 -1.39
C LEU A 21 -6.91 1.94 -2.76
N SER A 22 -6.11 1.66 -3.81
CA SER A 22 -6.63 1.35 -5.15
C SER A 22 -7.54 0.12 -5.12
N VAL A 23 -7.12 -0.97 -4.45
CA VAL A 23 -7.96 -2.17 -4.29
C VAL A 23 -9.26 -1.86 -3.53
N TYR A 24 -9.19 -1.01 -2.50
CA TYR A 24 -10.38 -0.58 -1.76
C TYR A 24 -11.35 0.20 -2.66
N GLN A 25 -10.83 1.07 -3.52
CA GLN A 25 -11.61 1.79 -4.53
C GLN A 25 -12.24 0.86 -5.57
N ASP A 26 -11.47 -0.11 -6.06
CA ASP A 26 -11.94 -1.10 -7.05
C ASP A 26 -13.09 -1.97 -6.51
N ARG A 27 -13.14 -2.16 -5.18
CA ARG A 27 -14.25 -2.83 -4.48
C ARG A 27 -15.48 -1.95 -4.25
N GLY A 28 -15.46 -0.72 -4.78
CA GLY A 28 -16.61 0.18 -4.79
C GLY A 28 -16.54 1.31 -3.76
N ALA A 29 -15.47 1.43 -2.97
CA ALA A 29 -15.27 2.58 -2.10
C ALA A 29 -15.03 3.84 -2.92
N ARG A 30 -15.77 4.92 -2.65
CA ARG A 30 -15.71 6.17 -3.40
C ARG A 30 -16.03 7.38 -2.53
N GLY A 31 -15.74 8.56 -3.06
CA GLY A 31 -16.06 9.84 -2.43
C GLY A 31 -15.12 10.19 -1.29
N SER A 32 -15.59 11.03 -0.37
CA SER A 32 -14.77 11.71 0.63
C SER A 32 -13.96 10.78 1.53
N VAL A 33 -14.39 9.53 1.75
CA VAL A 33 -13.63 8.57 2.56
C VAL A 33 -12.31 8.21 1.89
N VAL A 34 -12.33 7.98 0.58
CA VAL A 34 -11.12 7.65 -0.19
C VAL A 34 -10.19 8.86 -0.26
N ASP A 35 -10.74 10.06 -0.46
CA ASP A 35 -9.96 11.30 -0.50
C ASP A 35 -9.26 11.52 0.86
N SER A 36 -9.98 11.36 1.97
CA SER A 36 -9.40 11.46 3.32
C SER A 36 -8.33 10.41 3.58
N LEU A 37 -8.54 9.15 3.15
CA LEU A 37 -7.51 8.10 3.29
C LEU A 37 -6.27 8.43 2.49
N TYR A 38 -6.42 8.95 1.27
CA TYR A 38 -5.31 9.41 0.46
C TYR A 38 -4.51 10.49 1.19
N GLU A 39 -5.17 11.52 1.73
CA GLU A 39 -4.51 12.58 2.50
C GLU A 39 -3.78 12.06 3.76
N GLU A 40 -4.43 11.18 4.52
CA GLU A 40 -3.85 10.62 5.74
C GLU A 40 -2.64 9.71 5.45
N ILE A 41 -2.60 9.01 4.30
CA ILE A 41 -1.41 8.26 3.87
C ILE A 41 -0.23 9.22 3.72
N PHE A 42 -0.34 10.29 2.94
CA PHE A 42 0.80 11.21 2.73
C PHE A 42 1.24 11.90 4.02
N LYS A 43 0.28 12.23 4.90
CA LYS A 43 0.55 12.80 6.21
C LYS A 43 1.29 11.83 7.13
N LYS A 44 0.90 10.55 7.17
CA LYS A 44 1.58 9.49 7.95
C LYS A 44 3.06 9.38 7.59
N TYR A 45 3.40 9.51 6.32
CA TYR A 45 4.77 9.40 5.82
C TYR A 45 5.51 10.74 5.72
N ASN A 46 4.91 11.84 6.21
CA ASN A 46 5.44 13.21 6.08
C ASN A 46 5.98 13.49 4.67
N SER A 47 5.21 13.09 3.66
CA SER A 47 5.63 13.05 2.26
C SER A 47 4.69 13.87 1.39
N ASP A 48 5.25 14.42 0.31
CA ASP A 48 4.51 15.23 -0.65
C ASP A 48 4.06 14.39 -1.85
N LYS A 49 2.84 14.65 -2.33
CA LYS A 49 2.23 13.94 -3.45
C LYS A 49 3.02 14.13 -4.75
N ASP A 50 3.45 15.34 -5.05
CA ASP A 50 4.15 15.66 -6.30
C ASP A 50 5.56 15.07 -6.30
N VAL A 51 6.20 15.01 -5.12
CA VAL A 51 7.47 14.30 -4.91
C VAL A 51 7.30 12.80 -5.14
N PHE A 52 6.24 12.19 -4.59
CA PHE A 52 5.93 10.78 -4.87
C PHE A 52 5.69 10.55 -6.36
N MET A 53 4.87 11.36 -7.03
CA MET A 53 4.58 11.19 -8.46
C MET A 53 5.83 11.33 -9.34
N SER A 54 6.72 12.26 -9.00
CA SER A 54 8.00 12.44 -9.68
C SER A 54 8.91 11.23 -9.48
N SER A 55 8.95 10.71 -8.25
CA SER A 55 9.71 9.51 -7.89
C SER A 55 9.16 8.26 -8.57
N HIS A 56 7.84 8.11 -8.61
CA HIS A 56 7.15 7.01 -9.26
C HIS A 56 7.46 6.95 -10.75
N LYS A 57 7.40 8.09 -11.45
CA LYS A 57 7.80 8.18 -12.87
C LYS A 57 9.27 7.83 -13.08
N TYR A 58 10.15 8.30 -12.19
CA TYR A 58 11.58 7.97 -12.24
C TYR A 58 11.80 6.46 -12.07
N TYR A 59 11.21 5.84 -11.05
CA TYR A 59 11.36 4.41 -10.83
C TYR A 59 10.72 3.58 -11.95
N GLN A 60 9.56 3.99 -12.48
CA GLN A 60 8.95 3.35 -13.66
C GLN A 60 9.82 3.37 -14.91
N SER A 61 10.69 4.37 -15.07
CA SER A 61 11.64 4.41 -16.19
C SER A 61 12.71 3.31 -16.11
N GLN A 62 12.93 2.73 -14.92
CA GLN A 62 13.80 1.59 -14.67
C GLN A 62 12.97 0.30 -14.73
N ILE A 63 12.65 -0.16 -15.93
CA ILE A 63 11.62 -1.18 -16.16
C ILE A 63 11.88 -2.46 -15.33
N ILE A 64 13.11 -2.99 -15.35
CA ILE A 64 13.46 -4.25 -14.68
C ILE A 64 13.41 -4.07 -13.16
N GLU A 65 14.00 -2.99 -12.65
CA GLU A 65 14.03 -2.69 -11.23
C GLU A 65 12.63 -2.39 -10.70
N GLN A 66 11.79 -1.69 -11.46
CA GLN A 66 10.41 -1.43 -11.08
C GLN A 66 9.57 -2.71 -11.03
N GLN A 67 9.83 -3.69 -11.89
CA GLN A 67 9.18 -5.00 -11.79
C GLN A 67 9.52 -5.67 -10.45
N ILE A 68 10.80 -5.64 -10.03
CA ILE A 68 11.24 -6.18 -8.74
C ILE A 68 10.56 -5.43 -7.57
N ARG A 69 10.43 -4.11 -7.67
CA ARG A 69 9.73 -3.27 -6.68
C ARG A 69 8.26 -3.65 -6.56
N ALA A 70 7.57 -3.79 -7.70
CA ALA A 70 6.17 -4.22 -7.73
C ALA A 70 5.99 -5.62 -7.13
N ASP A 71 6.86 -6.58 -7.48
CA ASP A 71 6.85 -7.93 -6.90
C ASP A 71 7.06 -7.91 -5.37
N SER A 72 7.90 -7.00 -4.88
CA SER A 72 8.11 -6.80 -3.44
C SER A 72 6.85 -6.30 -2.73
N VAL A 73 6.16 -5.32 -3.34
CA VAL A 73 4.88 -4.79 -2.82
C VAL A 73 3.80 -5.88 -2.82
N ILE A 74 3.67 -6.65 -3.90
CA ILE A 74 2.73 -7.78 -3.98
C ILE A 74 3.02 -8.80 -2.87
N LYS A 75 4.28 -9.22 -2.69
CA LYS A 75 4.66 -10.14 -1.60
C LYS A 75 4.34 -9.59 -0.22
N LYS A 76 4.45 -8.28 0.00
CA LYS A 76 4.07 -7.63 1.26
C LYS A 76 2.56 -7.71 1.49
N ILE A 77 1.75 -7.47 0.45
CA ILE A 77 0.29 -7.63 0.50
C ILE A 77 -0.09 -9.08 0.84
N GLU A 78 0.44 -10.04 0.11
CA GLU A 78 0.14 -11.48 0.30
C GLU A 78 0.46 -11.97 1.70
N ARG A 79 1.61 -11.55 2.27
CA ARG A 79 1.96 -11.90 3.66
C ARG A 79 0.95 -11.37 4.67
N ASN A 80 0.46 -10.15 4.47
CA ASN A 80 -0.51 -9.55 5.37
C ASN A 80 -1.89 -10.23 5.24
N LEU A 81 -2.27 -10.70 4.05
CA LEU A 81 -3.48 -11.53 3.88
C LEU A 81 -3.40 -12.83 4.69
N ILE A 82 -2.26 -13.54 4.66
CA ILE A 82 -2.08 -14.77 5.46
C ILE A 82 -2.24 -14.50 6.96
N VAL A 83 -1.80 -13.34 7.45
CA VAL A 83 -1.96 -12.96 8.86
C VAL A 83 -3.42 -12.71 9.19
N LEU A 84 -4.17 -12.05 8.31
CA LEU A 84 -5.60 -11.79 8.48
C LEU A 84 -6.40 -13.09 8.49
N ASP A 85 -6.17 -14.00 7.55
CA ASP A 85 -6.85 -15.30 7.49
C ASP A 85 -6.62 -16.12 8.78
N LYS A 86 -5.39 -16.08 9.32
CA LYS A 86 -5.08 -16.71 10.60
C LYS A 86 -5.84 -16.06 11.76
N LEU A 87 -5.92 -14.74 11.79
CA LEU A 87 -6.64 -14.01 12.85
C LEU A 87 -8.14 -14.31 12.82
N ASP A 88 -8.74 -14.37 11.63
CA ASP A 88 -10.14 -14.76 11.44
C ASP A 88 -10.37 -16.21 11.91
N SER A 89 -9.45 -17.12 11.60
CA SER A 89 -9.55 -18.51 12.07
C SER A 89 -9.53 -18.63 13.60
N LEU A 90 -8.78 -17.77 14.30
CA LEU A 90 -8.69 -17.76 15.76
C LEU A 90 -9.93 -17.18 16.42
N THR A 91 -10.44 -16.07 15.90
CA THR A 91 -11.68 -15.42 16.41
C THR A 91 -12.91 -16.29 16.19
N THR A 92 -12.95 -17.08 15.11
CA THR A 92 -14.06 -18.02 14.85
C THR A 92 -14.04 -19.23 15.79
N GLN A 93 -12.87 -19.65 16.28
CA GLN A 93 -12.74 -20.78 17.22
C GLN A 93 -13.13 -20.41 18.67
N GLU A 94 -12.88 -19.17 19.10
CA GLU A 94 -13.24 -18.71 20.45
C GLU A 94 -14.77 -18.57 20.65
N GLY A 95 -15.55 -18.44 19.57
CA GLY A 95 -17.01 -18.41 19.62
C GLY A 95 -17.70 -19.78 19.71
N SER A 96 -16.96 -20.88 19.54
CA SER A 96 -17.53 -22.24 19.43
C SER A 96 -17.37 -23.09 20.69
N VAL A 97 -16.87 -22.51 21.80
CA VAL A 97 -16.71 -23.19 23.09
C VAL A 97 -17.69 -22.60 24.10
N LYS A 98 -18.96 -23.04 24.03
CA LYS A 98 -19.94 -23.08 25.13
C LYS A 98 -21.27 -23.63 24.60
N GLU A 99 -21.44 -24.94 24.65
CA GLU A 99 -22.72 -25.62 24.90
C GLU A 99 -22.50 -26.76 25.89
#